data_AF-M1ZQ91-F1
#
_entry.id   AF-M1ZQ91-F1
#
_cell.length_a   1.000
_cell.length_b   1.000
_cell.length_c   1.000
_cell.angle_alpha   90.00
_cell.angle_beta   90.00
_cell.angle_gamma   90.00
#
_symmetry.space_group_name_H-M   'P 1'
#
loop_
_entity.id
_entity.type
_entity.pdbx_description
1 polymer ?
#
loop_
_entity_poly.entity_id
_entity_poly.type
_entity_poly.pdbx_seq_one_letter_code
_entity_poly.pdbx_strand_id
1 'polypeptide(L)'
;DMKENHERYSMEAAMAKQYASDVCLEIVNDALQIFGGSGYMKGMEVERAYRDAKICTIYEGTNEIQRVVIAANIIGKMPKAENTGETYKNKATTGYRKKTIFNKGTPKERVDALVEALKTDGYDFTVGIPIDTPINKAERVVSAGLGIGEKENMKLIEDLAVQAGAAIGSSRPVAETLKYVPLNR
;
A
#
# COMPACT_ATOMS: atom_id res chain seq x y z
N ASP A 1 -23.32 -1.54 22.54
CA ASP A 1 -22.80 -2.71 23.28
C ASP A 1 -21.39 -3.11 22.85
N MET A 2 -21.17 -4.04 21.91
CA MET A 2 -19.81 -4.55 21.60
C MET A 2 -18.80 -3.47 21.16
N LYS A 3 -19.25 -2.51 20.34
CA LYS A 3 -18.42 -1.36 19.92
C LYS A 3 -18.02 -0.47 21.09
N GLU A 4 -18.94 -0.24 22.02
CA GLU A 4 -18.71 0.59 23.22
C GLU A 4 -17.81 -0.12 24.22
N ASN A 5 -17.90 -1.45 24.28
CA ASN A 5 -17.05 -2.30 25.11
C ASN A 5 -15.67 -2.59 24.47
N HIS A 6 -15.35 -2.00 23.32
CA HIS A 6 -14.11 -2.25 22.55
C HIS A 6 -13.86 -3.72 22.20
N GLU A 7 -14.93 -4.50 22.06
CA GLU A 7 -14.86 -5.90 21.65
C GLU A 7 -14.75 -6.02 20.14
N ARG A 8 -14.35 -7.20 19.64
CA ARG A 8 -14.38 -7.47 18.20
C ARG A 8 -15.82 -7.75 17.78
N TYR A 9 -16.32 -6.93 16.85
CA TYR A 9 -17.68 -7.03 16.32
C TYR A 9 -17.71 -7.21 14.79
N SER A 10 -16.63 -7.74 14.20
CA SER A 10 -16.47 -7.79 12.75
C SER A 10 -17.49 -8.68 12.06
N MET A 11 -17.95 -9.76 12.72
CA MET A 11 -18.95 -10.67 12.17
C MET A 11 -20.34 -10.05 12.20
N GLU A 12 -20.70 -9.44 13.33
CA GLU A 12 -21.97 -8.78 13.58
C GLU A 12 -22.16 -7.57 12.66
N ALA A 13 -21.09 -6.77 12.47
CA ALA A 13 -21.11 -5.66 11.52
C ALA A 13 -21.29 -6.14 10.06
N ALA A 14 -20.61 -7.22 9.67
CA ALA A 14 -20.76 -7.81 8.34
C ALA A 14 -22.19 -8.32 8.10
N MET A 15 -22.78 -9.00 9.09
CA MET A 15 -24.17 -9.46 9.05
C MET A 15 -25.15 -8.30 8.93
N ALA A 16 -25.00 -7.28 9.78
CA ALA A 16 -25.89 -6.13 9.78
C ALA A 16 -25.83 -5.38 8.45
N LYS A 17 -24.62 -5.13 7.91
CA LYS A 17 -24.46 -4.44 6.63
C LYS A 17 -25.06 -5.22 5.48
N GLN A 18 -24.79 -6.52 5.39
CA GLN A 18 -25.28 -7.34 4.30
C GLN A 18 -26.80 -7.45 4.34
N TYR A 19 -27.38 -7.70 5.52
CA TYR A 19 -28.82 -7.81 5.69
C TYR A 19 -29.55 -6.49 5.39
N ALA A 20 -29.10 -5.39 6.00
CA ALA A 20 -29.75 -4.09 5.82
C ALA A 20 -29.70 -3.61 4.36
N SER A 21 -28.59 -3.86 3.65
CA SER A 21 -28.48 -3.47 2.24
C SER A 21 -29.30 -4.35 1.30
N ASP A 22 -29.39 -5.67 1.54
CA ASP A 22 -30.24 -6.56 0.74
C ASP A 22 -31.73 -6.20 0.92
N VAL A 23 -32.18 -6.02 2.17
CA VAL A 23 -33.58 -5.65 2.48
C VAL A 23 -33.93 -4.27 1.92
N CYS A 24 -33.03 -3.29 2.03
CA CYS A 24 -33.27 -1.96 1.47
C CYS A 24 -33.47 -2.01 -0.05
N LEU A 25 -32.66 -2.81 -0.75
CA LEU A 25 -32.80 -2.97 -2.20
C LEU A 25 -34.11 -3.67 -2.56
N GLU A 26 -34.49 -4.73 -1.83
CA GLU A 26 -35.76 -5.46 -2.03
C GLU A 26 -36.97 -4.53 -1.90
N ILE A 27 -37.07 -3.81 -0.78
CA ILE A 27 -38.19 -2.90 -0.49
C ILE A 27 -38.31 -1.82 -1.58
N VAL A 28 -37.19 -1.21 -1.96
CA VAL A 28 -37.22 -0.12 -2.95
C VAL A 28 -37.50 -0.65 -4.35
N ASN A 29 -37.05 -1.87 -4.67
CA ASN A 29 -37.38 -2.53 -5.94
C ASN A 29 -38.89 -2.81 -6.03
N ASP A 30 -39.51 -3.28 -4.96
CA ASP A 30 -40.96 -3.51 -4.92
C ASP A 30 -41.74 -2.20 -5.02
N ALA A 31 -41.28 -1.15 -4.33
CA ALA A 31 -41.85 0.19 -4.47
C ALA A 31 -41.76 0.68 -5.92
N LEU A 32 -40.61 0.49 -6.58
CA LEU A 32 -40.44 0.87 -7.98
C LEU A 32 -41.41 0.10 -8.89
N GLN A 33 -41.60 -1.20 -8.65
CA GLN A 33 -42.52 -2.03 -9.40
C GLN A 33 -43.99 -1.58 -9.26
N ILE A 34 -44.40 -1.14 -8.06
CA ILE A 34 -45.75 -0.59 -7.80
C ILE A 34 -45.98 0.69 -8.61
N PHE A 35 -44.97 1.56 -8.71
CA PHE A 35 -45.05 2.78 -9.52
C PHE A 35 -45.00 2.50 -11.03
N GLY A 36 -44.62 1.28 -11.44
CA GLY A 36 -44.56 0.87 -12.84
C GLY A 36 -43.59 1.72 -13.66
N GLY A 37 -43.89 1.92 -14.95
CA GLY A 37 -42.99 2.62 -15.87
C GLY A 37 -42.70 4.07 -15.47
N SER A 38 -43.65 4.76 -14.83
CA SER A 38 -43.42 6.13 -14.35
C SER A 38 -42.41 6.17 -13.21
N GLY A 39 -42.38 5.14 -12.34
CA GLY A 39 -41.41 5.00 -11.26
C GLY A 39 -39.96 4.87 -11.70
N TYR A 40 -39.71 4.46 -12.95
CA TYR A 40 -38.36 4.38 -13.54
C TYR A 40 -37.93 5.68 -14.26
N MET A 41 -38.81 6.68 -14.32
CA MET A 41 -38.49 7.97 -14.95
C MET A 41 -37.60 8.81 -14.03
N LYS A 42 -36.60 9.45 -14.63
CA LYS A 42 -35.69 10.35 -13.91
C LYS A 42 -36.46 11.50 -13.26
N GLY A 43 -36.18 11.75 -11.98
CA GLY A 43 -36.82 12.80 -11.19
C GLY A 43 -37.87 12.28 -10.20
N MET A 44 -38.28 11.02 -10.32
CA MET A 44 -39.10 10.36 -9.32
C MET A 44 -38.29 10.03 -8.07
N GLU A 45 -38.91 10.13 -6.90
CA GLU A 45 -38.25 9.80 -5.63
C GLU A 45 -37.91 8.31 -5.54
N VAL A 46 -38.79 7.44 -6.03
CA VAL A 46 -38.58 5.98 -6.02
C VAL A 46 -37.41 5.55 -6.92
N GLU A 47 -37.22 6.21 -8.07
CA GLU A 47 -36.07 5.99 -8.96
C GLU A 47 -34.75 6.33 -8.25
N ARG A 48 -34.73 7.48 -7.58
CA ARG A 48 -33.55 7.94 -6.82
C ARG A 48 -33.25 6.99 -5.67
N ALA A 49 -34.26 6.63 -4.89
CA ALA A 49 -34.12 5.68 -3.80
C ALA A 49 -33.56 4.34 -4.30
N TYR A 50 -33.98 3.86 -5.47
CA TYR A 50 -33.49 2.59 -6.02
C TYR A 50 -32.00 2.65 -6.35
N ARG A 51 -31.56 3.74 -6.98
CA ARG A 51 -30.13 3.97 -7.25
C ARG A 51 -29.31 4.05 -5.96
N ASP A 52 -29.82 4.77 -4.96
CA ASP A 52 -29.14 4.95 -3.68
C ASP A 52 -29.08 3.63 -2.89
N ALA A 53 -30.15 2.82 -2.90
CA ALA A 53 -30.15 1.49 -2.30
C ALA A 53 -29.13 0.56 -2.98
N LYS A 54 -28.97 0.65 -4.30
CA LYS A 54 -28.06 -0.23 -5.04
C LYS A 54 -26.60 -0.05 -4.64
N ILE A 55 -26.15 1.18 -4.40
CA ILE A 55 -24.73 1.43 -4.04
C ILE A 55 -24.36 0.80 -2.70
N CYS A 56 -25.31 0.71 -1.76
CA CYS A 56 -25.11 0.09 -0.44
C CYS A 56 -24.73 -1.40 -0.54
N THR A 57 -25.13 -2.07 -1.62
CA THR A 57 -24.75 -3.49 -1.85
C THR A 57 -23.30 -3.66 -2.33
N ILE A 58 -22.65 -2.57 -2.76
CA ILE A 58 -21.35 -2.60 -3.45
C ILE A 58 -20.24 -1.95 -2.60
N TYR A 59 -20.51 -0.78 -2.02
CA TYR A 59 -19.51 -0.01 -1.27
C TYR A 59 -19.26 -0.61 0.13
N GLU A 60 -18.11 -0.26 0.71
CA GLU A 60 -17.58 -0.75 2.01
C GLU A 60 -17.53 -2.29 2.13
N GLY A 61 -17.31 -2.95 0.99
CA GLY A 61 -17.31 -4.40 0.86
C GLY A 61 -18.65 -4.88 0.33
N THR A 62 -18.64 -5.52 -0.85
CA THR A 62 -19.85 -6.05 -1.48
C THR A 62 -20.54 -7.09 -0.60
N ASN A 63 -21.82 -7.35 -0.85
CA ASN A 63 -22.57 -8.33 -0.05
C ASN A 63 -21.97 -9.74 -0.13
N GLU A 64 -21.32 -10.10 -1.24
CA GLU A 64 -20.54 -11.35 -1.38
C GLU A 64 -19.32 -11.35 -0.46
N ILE A 65 -18.58 -10.24 -0.38
CA ILE A 65 -17.43 -10.12 0.51
C ILE A 65 -17.87 -10.18 1.97
N GLN A 66 -18.98 -9.55 2.33
CA GLN A 66 -19.52 -9.67 3.69
C GLN A 66 -19.89 -11.13 4.01
N ARG A 67 -20.51 -11.86 3.08
CA ARG A 67 -20.78 -13.30 3.24
C ARG A 67 -19.50 -14.11 3.43
N VAL A 68 -18.43 -13.79 2.72
CA VAL A 68 -17.11 -14.43 2.92
C VAL A 68 -16.55 -14.13 4.32
N VAL A 69 -16.66 -12.88 4.79
CA VAL A 69 -16.22 -12.50 6.15
C VAL A 69 -17.04 -13.25 7.21
N ILE A 70 -18.36 -13.32 7.05
CA ILE A 70 -19.25 -14.07 7.94
C ILE A 70 -18.87 -15.55 7.95
N ALA A 71 -18.76 -16.17 6.77
CA ALA A 71 -18.37 -17.57 6.64
C ALA A 71 -17.03 -17.84 7.31
N ALA A 72 -16.01 -17.01 7.07
CA ALA A 72 -14.70 -17.16 7.68
C ALA A 72 -14.69 -17.07 9.21
N ASN A 73 -15.65 -16.39 9.83
CA ASN A 73 -15.82 -16.38 11.28
C ASN A 73 -16.55 -17.63 11.80
N ILE A 74 -17.46 -18.21 11.02
CA ILE A 74 -18.24 -19.40 11.40
C ILE A 74 -17.43 -20.69 11.19
N ILE A 75 -16.90 -20.90 9.99
CA ILE A 75 -16.23 -22.16 9.60
C ILE A 75 -14.70 -22.08 9.72
N GLY A 76 -14.17 -20.93 10.11
CA GLY A 76 -12.75 -20.63 10.10
C GLY A 76 -12.23 -20.16 8.74
N LYS A 77 -11.05 -19.54 8.74
CA LYS A 77 -10.40 -19.08 7.52
C LYS A 77 -9.89 -20.27 6.72
N MET A 78 -10.05 -20.24 5.40
CA MET A 78 -9.38 -21.22 4.54
C MET A 78 -7.87 -21.22 4.84
N PRO A 79 -7.25 -22.41 4.94
CA PRO A 79 -5.81 -22.49 5.04
C PRO A 79 -5.22 -21.76 3.85
N LYS A 80 -4.28 -20.84 4.10
CA LYS A 80 -3.50 -20.24 3.02
C LYS A 80 -2.83 -21.39 2.30
N ALA A 81 -2.97 -21.45 0.96
CA ALA A 81 -2.17 -22.36 0.16
C ALA A 81 -0.71 -22.24 0.62
N GLU A 82 -0.06 -23.39 0.85
CA GLU A 82 1.34 -23.38 1.22
C GLU A 82 2.08 -22.57 0.15
N ASN A 83 2.70 -21.48 0.59
CA ASN A 83 3.63 -20.76 -0.26
C ASN A 83 4.79 -21.72 -0.51
N THR A 84 4.75 -22.45 -1.63
CA THR A 84 5.91 -23.20 -2.16
C THR A 84 6.98 -22.27 -2.68
N GLY A 85 6.68 -20.98 -2.82
CA GLY A 85 7.70 -19.94 -2.88
C GLY A 85 8.30 -19.75 -1.48
N GLU A 86 9.62 -19.92 -1.37
CA GLU A 86 10.37 -19.44 -0.21
C GLU A 86 9.89 -18.03 0.11
N THR A 87 9.19 -17.89 1.22
CA THR A 87 9.01 -16.58 1.81
C THR A 87 10.42 -16.19 2.23
N TYR A 88 11.07 -15.33 1.44
CA TYR A 88 12.21 -14.56 1.90
C TYR A 88 11.72 -13.78 3.12
N LYS A 89 11.78 -14.42 4.29
CA LYS A 89 11.72 -13.74 5.55
C LYS A 89 12.92 -12.81 5.47
N ASN A 90 12.66 -11.53 5.22
CA ASN A 90 13.62 -10.50 5.56
C ASN A 90 13.95 -10.73 7.04
N LYS A 91 15.00 -11.51 7.33
CA LYS A 91 15.76 -11.34 8.57
C LYS A 91 15.94 -9.84 8.65
N ALA A 92 15.58 -9.23 9.76
CA ALA A 92 15.75 -7.79 9.90
C ALA A 92 17.23 -7.49 9.60
N THR A 93 17.53 -7.00 8.40
CA THR A 93 18.89 -6.69 7.93
C THR A 93 19.52 -5.58 8.79
N THR A 94 18.69 -5.00 9.65
CA THR A 94 18.98 -3.90 10.56
C THR A 94 19.39 -4.34 11.96
N GLY A 95 19.67 -5.61 12.23
CA GLY A 95 20.33 -6.08 13.47
C GLY A 95 19.96 -5.27 14.74
N TYR A 96 20.97 -4.71 15.40
CA TYR A 96 20.85 -3.85 16.59
C TYR A 96 20.44 -2.39 16.29
N ARG A 97 20.46 -1.96 15.02
CA ARG A 97 20.09 -0.58 14.60
C ARG A 97 18.61 -0.39 14.29
N LYS A 98 17.78 -1.43 14.46
CA LYS A 98 16.34 -1.33 14.21
C LYS A 98 15.73 -0.23 15.09
N LYS A 99 15.23 0.84 14.47
CA LYS A 99 14.68 2.08 15.08
C LYS A 99 15.72 3.12 15.57
N THR A 100 16.99 2.96 15.25
CA THR A 100 18.00 4.01 15.53
C THR A 100 17.90 5.11 14.48
N ILE A 101 17.76 6.37 14.93
CA ILE A 101 17.77 7.55 14.07
C ILE A 101 19.06 8.33 14.38
N PHE A 102 19.91 8.54 13.37
CA PHE A 102 21.15 9.32 13.48
C PHE A 102 20.85 10.82 13.38
N ASN A 103 20.26 11.40 14.43
CA ASN A 103 19.85 12.81 14.45
C ASN A 103 20.80 13.74 15.21
N LYS A 104 21.84 13.20 15.88
CA LYS A 104 22.80 13.97 16.69
C LYS A 104 24.05 14.32 15.88
N GLY A 105 24.64 15.49 16.15
CA GLY A 105 25.91 15.91 15.56
C GLY A 105 25.80 16.65 14.21
N THR A 106 26.96 16.92 13.61
CA THR A 106 27.07 17.53 12.28
C THR A 106 26.66 16.53 11.18
N PRO A 107 26.27 16.98 9.97
CA PRO A 107 25.88 16.07 8.89
C PRO A 107 26.94 15.00 8.57
N LYS A 108 28.21 15.37 8.66
CA LYS A 108 29.34 14.45 8.42
C LYS A 108 29.42 13.34 9.47
N GLU A 109 29.33 13.69 10.75
CA GLU A 109 29.35 12.72 11.85
C GLU A 109 28.19 11.71 11.77
N ARG A 110 27.01 12.15 11.30
CA ARG A 110 25.84 11.28 11.11
C ARG A 110 26.09 10.24 10.02
N VAL A 111 26.74 10.65 8.93
CA VAL A 111 27.09 9.76 7.82
C VAL A 111 28.15 8.76 8.27
N ASP A 112 29.20 9.23 8.97
CA ASP A 112 30.26 8.36 9.47
C ASP A 112 29.71 7.29 10.43
N ALA A 113 28.82 7.67 11.35
CA ALA A 113 28.15 6.73 12.26
C ALA A 113 27.25 5.72 11.54
N LEU A 114 26.59 6.13 10.45
CA LEU A 114 25.77 5.24 9.62
C LEU A 114 26.65 4.24 8.86
N VAL A 115 27.76 4.68 8.27
CA VAL A 115 28.67 3.82 7.52
C VAL A 115 29.28 2.74 8.41
N GLU A 116 29.73 3.10 9.62
CA GLU A 116 30.26 2.13 10.58
C GLU A 116 29.20 1.11 11.05
N ALA A 117 27.96 1.56 11.25
CA ALA A 117 26.86 0.66 11.56
C ALA A 117 26.57 -0.33 10.40
N LEU A 118 26.62 0.13 9.15
CA LEU A 118 26.40 -0.72 7.98
C LEU A 118 27.54 -1.73 7.77
N LYS A 119 28.80 -1.35 8.00
CA LYS A 119 29.92 -2.31 7.98
C LYS A 119 29.75 -3.39 9.05
N THR A 120 29.29 -3.01 10.25
CA THR A 120 29.01 -3.95 11.35
C THR A 120 27.90 -4.95 10.99
N ASP A 121 26.92 -4.52 10.19
CA ASP A 121 25.86 -5.38 9.66
C ASP A 121 26.33 -6.31 8.51
N GLY A 122 27.62 -6.25 8.13
CA GLY A 122 28.21 -7.08 7.08
C GLY A 122 28.05 -6.52 5.66
N TYR A 123 27.69 -5.24 5.51
CA TYR A 123 27.68 -4.59 4.19
C TYR A 123 29.10 -4.24 3.74
N ASP A 124 29.48 -4.80 2.59
CA ASP A 124 30.76 -4.51 1.93
C ASP A 124 30.60 -3.41 0.89
N PHE A 125 31.29 -2.28 1.05
CA PHE A 125 31.27 -1.13 0.15
C PHE A 125 32.41 -1.15 -0.89
N THR A 126 33.20 -2.22 -0.97
CA THR A 126 34.33 -2.33 -1.90
C THR A 126 33.94 -2.84 -3.29
N VAL A 127 32.81 -3.55 -3.42
CA VAL A 127 32.33 -4.11 -4.68
C VAL A 127 31.35 -3.14 -5.34
N GLY A 128 31.78 -2.54 -6.46
CA GLY A 128 30.97 -1.59 -7.23
C GLY A 128 30.22 -2.23 -8.40
N ILE A 129 28.91 -2.01 -8.47
CA ILE A 129 28.11 -2.28 -9.67
C ILE A 129 28.13 -1.01 -10.56
N PRO A 130 28.17 -1.10 -11.91
CA PRO A 130 28.04 0.06 -12.77
C PRO A 130 26.76 0.84 -12.50
N ILE A 131 26.86 2.17 -12.43
CA ILE A 131 25.77 3.11 -12.12
C ILE A 131 24.53 2.90 -13.00
N ASP A 132 24.75 2.51 -14.25
CA ASP A 132 23.71 2.33 -15.27
C ASP A 132 23.04 0.95 -15.25
N THR A 133 23.33 0.13 -14.24
CA THR A 133 22.72 -1.19 -14.11
C THR A 133 21.22 -1.05 -13.91
N PRO A 134 20.39 -1.78 -14.69
CA PRO A 134 18.94 -1.76 -14.53
C PRO A 134 18.49 -2.07 -13.10
N ILE A 135 17.47 -1.39 -12.60
CA ILE A 135 17.02 -1.46 -11.19
C ILE A 135 16.64 -2.90 -10.82
N ASN A 136 16.06 -3.64 -11.77
CA ASN A 136 15.68 -5.04 -11.59
C ASN A 136 16.87 -6.02 -11.46
N LYS A 137 18.07 -5.60 -11.86
CA LYS A 137 19.33 -6.38 -11.77
C LYS A 137 20.29 -5.80 -10.74
N ALA A 138 19.98 -4.65 -10.16
CA ALA A 138 20.81 -4.00 -9.16
C ALA A 138 20.54 -4.60 -7.78
N GLU A 139 21.60 -5.07 -7.12
CA GLU A 139 21.52 -5.52 -5.73
C GLU A 139 21.34 -4.34 -4.75
N ARG A 140 21.84 -3.16 -5.15
CA ARG A 140 21.81 -1.92 -4.36
C ARG A 140 21.43 -0.74 -5.25
N VAL A 141 20.58 0.15 -4.73
CA VAL A 141 20.11 1.33 -5.46
C VAL A 141 20.16 2.56 -4.56
N VAL A 142 20.73 3.65 -5.07
CA VAL A 142 20.60 4.99 -4.49
C VAL A 142 19.52 5.72 -5.27
N SER A 143 18.42 6.08 -4.59
CA SER A 143 17.26 6.70 -5.24
C SER A 143 17.16 8.21 -4.97
N ALA A 144 17.05 9.01 -6.02
CA ALA A 144 16.70 10.43 -5.94
C ALA A 144 15.24 10.65 -5.53
N GLY A 145 15.01 11.50 -4.53
CA GLY A 145 13.68 11.97 -4.12
C GLY A 145 13.42 13.42 -4.54
N LEU A 146 12.17 13.89 -4.44
CA LEU A 146 11.79 15.26 -4.81
C LEU A 146 12.56 16.34 -4.03
N GLY A 147 13.02 16.01 -2.83
CA GLY A 147 13.83 16.91 -1.99
C GLY A 147 15.23 17.18 -2.52
N ILE A 148 15.68 16.54 -3.61
CA ILE A 148 17.01 16.78 -4.20
C ILE A 148 17.13 18.19 -4.80
N GLY A 149 16.01 18.82 -5.15
CA GLY A 149 15.99 20.17 -5.70
C GLY A 149 16.53 20.22 -7.12
N GLU A 150 17.48 21.13 -7.38
CA GLU A 150 18.02 21.39 -8.71
C GLU A 150 18.84 20.23 -9.28
N LYS A 151 18.95 20.18 -10.61
CA LYS A 151 19.65 19.11 -11.33
C LYS A 151 21.12 19.00 -10.94
N GLU A 152 21.77 20.08 -10.53
CA GLU A 152 23.17 20.08 -10.08
C GLU A 152 23.39 19.18 -8.86
N ASN A 153 22.38 19.04 -8.01
CA ASN A 153 22.43 18.17 -6.83
C ASN A 153 22.37 16.68 -7.20
N MET A 154 22.09 16.31 -8.45
CA MET A 154 22.22 14.93 -8.92
C MET A 154 23.66 14.42 -8.81
N LYS A 155 24.65 15.31 -8.86
CA LYS A 155 26.05 14.94 -8.63
C LYS A 155 26.28 14.31 -7.25
N LEU A 156 25.55 14.76 -6.23
CA LEU A 156 25.61 14.17 -4.89
C LEU A 156 25.11 12.72 -4.86
N ILE A 157 24.13 12.42 -5.71
CA ILE A 157 23.56 11.08 -5.85
C ILE A 157 24.50 10.18 -6.64
N GLU A 158 25.12 10.70 -7.69
CA GLU A 158 26.14 10.00 -8.47
C GLU A 158 27.36 9.65 -7.61
N ASP A 159 27.90 10.63 -6.87
CA ASP A 159 29.04 10.43 -5.98
C ASP A 159 28.72 9.40 -4.89
N LEU A 160 27.51 9.46 -4.31
CA LEU A 160 27.05 8.47 -3.33
C LEU A 160 26.86 7.08 -3.94
N ALA A 161 26.34 6.97 -5.16
CA ALA A 161 26.14 5.71 -5.85
C ALA A 161 27.48 5.03 -6.17
N VAL A 162 28.50 5.79 -6.59
CA VAL A 162 29.87 5.30 -6.79
C VAL A 162 30.45 4.77 -5.48
N GLN A 163 30.33 5.54 -4.39
CA GLN A 163 30.86 5.14 -3.08
C GLN A 163 30.12 3.93 -2.49
N ALA A 164 28.82 3.79 -2.76
CA ALA A 164 28.00 2.70 -2.27
C ALA A 164 28.06 1.44 -3.16
N GLY A 165 28.68 1.52 -4.34
CA GLY A 165 28.67 0.47 -5.34
C GLY A 165 27.27 0.14 -5.87
N ALA A 166 26.41 1.16 -5.98
CA ALA A 166 24.99 1.03 -6.23
C ALA A 166 24.57 1.62 -7.59
N ALA A 167 23.47 1.11 -8.15
CA ALA A 167 22.83 1.73 -9.31
C ALA A 167 22.08 3.01 -8.91
N ILE A 168 21.93 3.94 -9.85
CA ILE A 168 21.13 5.16 -9.63
C ILE A 168 19.69 4.92 -10.02
N GLY A 169 18.77 5.23 -9.11
CA GLY A 169 17.33 5.26 -9.34
C GLY A 169 16.73 6.63 -9.03
N SER A 170 15.43 6.78 -9.29
CA SER A 170 14.67 7.93 -8.80
C SER A 170 13.23 7.53 -8.48
N SER A 171 12.57 8.31 -7.62
CA SER A 171 11.15 8.13 -7.35
C SER A 171 10.31 8.45 -8.59
N ARG A 172 9.13 7.84 -8.73
CA ARG A 172 8.23 8.12 -9.86
C ARG A 172 7.96 9.61 -10.07
N PRO A 173 7.68 10.41 -9.02
CA PRO A 173 7.51 11.85 -9.20
C PRO A 173 8.75 12.55 -9.78
N VAL A 174 9.96 12.16 -9.38
CA VAL A 174 11.21 12.73 -9.92
C VAL A 174 11.43 12.30 -11.36
N ALA A 175 11.22 11.01 -11.67
CA ALA A 175 11.36 10.48 -13.03
C ALA A 175 10.38 11.13 -14.01
N GLU A 176 9.11 11.31 -13.60
CA GLU A 176 8.05 11.84 -14.45
C GLU A 176 8.11 13.37 -14.58
N THR A 177 8.38 14.08 -13.48
CA THR A 177 8.34 15.55 -13.44
C THR A 177 9.67 16.18 -13.83
N LEU A 178 10.75 15.75 -13.18
CA LEU A 178 12.08 16.35 -13.33
C LEU A 178 12.89 15.68 -14.44
N LYS A 179 12.57 14.43 -14.79
CA LYS A 179 13.21 13.65 -15.86
C LYS A 179 14.74 13.58 -15.72
N TYR A 180 15.22 13.57 -14.48
CA TYR A 180 16.65 13.51 -14.18
C TYR A 180 17.24 12.12 -14.42
N VAL A 181 16.41 11.07 -14.41
CA VAL A 181 16.78 9.68 -14.70
C VAL A 181 15.75 9.09 -15.67
N PRO A 182 16.14 8.24 -16.64
CA PRO A 182 15.19 7.59 -17.54
C PRO A 182 14.17 6.71 -16.79
N LEU A 183 12.89 6.73 -17.23
CA LEU A 183 11.83 5.94 -16.61
C LEU A 183 12.03 4.42 -16.71
N ASN A 184 12.76 3.96 -17.74
CA ASN A 184 12.89 2.55 -18.10
C ASN A 184 14.24 1.93 -17.66
N ARG A 185 14.84 2.40 -16.57
CA ARG A 185 16.03 1.77 -15.97
C ARG A 185 15.64 0.70 -14.96
#